data_AF-A0A811TWV2-F1
#
_entry.id   AF-A0A811TWV2-F1
#
_cell.length_a   1.000
_cell.length_b   1.000
_cell.length_c   1.000
_cell.angle_alpha   90.00
_cell.angle_beta   90.00
_cell.angle_gamma   90.00
#
_symmetry.space_group_name_H-M   'P 1'
#
loop_
_entity.id
_entity.type
_entity.pdbx_description
1 polymer ?
#
loop_
_entity_poly.entity_id
_entity_poly.type
_entity_poly.pdbx_seq_one_letter_code
_entity_poly.pdbx_strand_id
1 'polypeptide(L)'
;MEPTKQHFRHILLYYFRKGKNAEQVAKKLRDVYGDEALKGRQCQNWFRKFRSRDFSLKGEPSSGRPNEVDDDQIKALIELDRHVTEHEIGEKLNIPKSTVHYHIKSLGLVKKLDIWVPHVLKEIHLTHRPYQRL
;
A
#
# COMPACT_ATOMS: atom_id res chain seq x y z
N MET A 1 -18.97 -15.69 -15.56
CA MET A 1 -17.65 -15.10 -15.30
C MET A 1 -17.81 -13.61 -15.44
N GLU A 2 -17.70 -12.86 -14.35
CA GLU A 2 -17.81 -11.39 -14.36
C GLU A 2 -16.70 -10.77 -15.22
N PRO A 3 -17.00 -9.86 -16.17
CA PRO A 3 -15.98 -9.19 -16.96
C PRO A 3 -15.13 -8.30 -16.06
N THR A 4 -13.91 -8.75 -15.76
CA THR A 4 -12.95 -7.95 -15.00
C THR A 4 -12.68 -6.61 -15.72
N LYS A 5 -12.40 -5.52 -15.00
CA LYS A 5 -12.08 -4.21 -15.62
C LYS A 5 -10.96 -4.28 -16.67
N GLN A 6 -10.09 -5.28 -16.57
CA GLN A 6 -9.02 -5.56 -17.51
C GLN A 6 -9.53 -6.14 -18.84
N HIS A 7 -10.61 -6.93 -18.83
CA HIS A 7 -11.29 -7.45 -20.03
C HIS A 7 -11.68 -6.32 -20.99
N PHE A 8 -12.38 -5.31 -20.48
CA PHE A 8 -12.80 -4.17 -21.29
C PHE A 8 -11.62 -3.40 -21.89
N ARG A 9 -10.48 -3.32 -21.19
CA ARG A 9 -9.28 -2.63 -21.68
C ARG A 9 -8.65 -3.36 -22.88
N HIS A 10 -8.65 -4.69 -22.86
CA HIS A 10 -8.21 -5.49 -24.02
C HIS A 10 -9.13 -5.27 -25.23
N ILE A 11 -10.44 -5.25 -25.02
CA ILE A 11 -11.42 -4.98 -26.09
C ILE A 11 -11.19 -3.57 -26.67
N LEU A 12 -10.98 -2.57 -25.82
CA LEU A 12 -10.69 -1.21 -26.26
C LEU A 12 -9.40 -1.15 -27.10
N LEU A 13 -8.33 -1.83 -26.67
CA LEU A 13 -7.08 -1.89 -27.42
C LEU A 13 -7.25 -2.56 -28.79
N TYR A 14 -8.01 -3.65 -28.86
CA TYR A 14 -8.35 -4.32 -30.11
C TYR A 14 -9.04 -3.36 -31.09
N TYR A 15 -10.08 -2.65 -30.63
CA TYR A 15 -10.81 -1.71 -31.48
C TYR A 15 -9.99 -0.47 -31.85
N PHE A 16 -9.12 -0.01 -30.96
CA PHE A 16 -8.16 1.05 -31.25
C PHE A 16 -7.24 0.67 -32.40
N ARG A 17 -6.68 -0.55 -32.38
CA ARG A 17 -5.85 -1.08 -33.49
C ARG A 17 -6.63 -1.24 -34.79
N LYS A 18 -7.94 -1.50 -34.72
CA LYS A 18 -8.85 -1.48 -35.89
C LYS A 18 -9.24 -0.08 -36.38
N GLY A 19 -8.71 0.99 -35.78
CA GLY A 19 -8.99 2.38 -36.19
C GLY A 19 -10.42 2.84 -35.89
N LYS A 20 -11.11 2.23 -34.93
CA LYS A 20 -12.46 2.67 -34.52
C LYS A 20 -12.39 3.86 -33.56
N ASN A 21 -13.47 4.63 -33.45
CA ASN A 21 -13.56 5.73 -32.50
C ASN A 21 -14.02 5.23 -31.12
N ALA A 22 -13.51 5.83 -30.04
CA ALA A 22 -13.84 5.51 -28.66
C ALA A 22 -15.35 5.53 -28.37
N GLU A 23 -16.09 6.49 -28.94
CA GLU A 23 -17.54 6.60 -28.75
C GLU A 23 -18.32 5.45 -29.39
N GLN A 24 -17.91 5.04 -30.60
CA GLN A 24 -18.51 3.90 -31.29
C GLN A 24 -18.28 2.61 -30.48
N VAL A 25 -17.08 2.46 -29.92
CA VAL A 25 -16.74 1.30 -29.09
C VAL A 25 -17.49 1.34 -27.75
N ALA A 26 -17.66 2.51 -27.14
CA ALA A 26 -18.42 2.66 -25.90
C ALA A 26 -19.90 2.28 -26.09
N LYS A 27 -20.53 2.67 -27.21
CA LYS A 27 -21.89 2.26 -27.57
C LYS A 27 -21.96 0.73 -27.73
N LYS A 28 -21.08 0.15 -28.54
CA LYS A 28 -21.02 -1.32 -28.73
C LYS A 28 -20.79 -2.09 -27.45
N LEU A 29 -19.94 -1.58 -26.55
CA LEU A 29 -19.71 -2.21 -25.25
C LEU A 29 -20.97 -2.17 -24.38
N ARG A 30 -21.70 -1.06 -24.37
CA ARG A 30 -22.98 -0.95 -23.66
C ARG A 30 -24.04 -1.87 -24.27
N ASP A 31 -24.09 -2.00 -25.59
CA ASP A 31 -25.06 -2.88 -26.26
C ASP A 31 -24.83 -4.36 -25.92
N VAL A 32 -23.57 -4.77 -25.69
CA VAL A 32 -23.20 -6.17 -25.38
C VAL A 32 -23.21 -6.47 -23.87
N TYR A 33 -22.70 -5.55 -23.04
CA TYR A 33 -22.47 -5.77 -21.61
C TYR A 33 -23.41 -4.95 -20.71
N GLY A 34 -24.32 -4.15 -21.28
CA GLY A 34 -25.26 -3.34 -20.50
C GLY A 34 -24.57 -2.34 -19.56
N ASP A 35 -25.04 -2.30 -18.32
CA ASP A 35 -24.56 -1.39 -17.28
C ASP A 35 -23.18 -1.77 -16.70
N GLU A 36 -22.74 -3.01 -16.92
CA GLU A 36 -21.39 -3.46 -16.54
C GLU A 36 -20.30 -2.88 -17.46
N ALA A 37 -20.69 -2.32 -18.60
CA ALA A 37 -19.77 -1.73 -19.56
C ALA A 37 -19.04 -0.49 -19.02
N LEU A 38 -17.87 -0.21 -19.61
CA LEU A 38 -17.16 1.03 -19.34
C LEU A 38 -17.99 2.25 -19.77
N LYS A 39 -18.05 3.24 -18.87
CA LYS A 39 -18.62 4.56 -19.19
C LYS A 39 -17.86 5.20 -20.34
N GLY A 40 -18.55 5.98 -21.18
CA GLY A 40 -17.95 6.60 -22.37
C GLY A 40 -16.67 7.41 -22.08
N ARG A 41 -16.64 8.14 -20.95
CA ARG A 41 -15.45 8.89 -20.50
C ARG A 41 -14.25 7.99 -20.20
N GLN A 42 -14.48 6.80 -19.66
CA GLN A 42 -13.43 5.81 -19.41
C GLN A 42 -12.85 5.30 -20.74
N CYS A 43 -13.71 4.97 -21.71
CA CYS A 43 -13.27 4.58 -23.05
C CYS A 43 -12.43 5.68 -23.73
N GLN A 44 -12.86 6.94 -23.66
CA GLN A 44 -12.12 8.07 -24.21
C GLN A 44 -10.74 8.26 -23.55
N ASN A 45 -10.66 8.13 -22.22
CA ASN A 45 -9.39 8.21 -21.50
C ASN A 45 -8.40 7.11 -21.93
N TRP A 46 -8.87 5.88 -22.09
CA TRP A 46 -8.05 4.78 -22.61
C TRP A 46 -7.58 5.04 -24.04
N PHE A 47 -8.45 5.55 -24.90
CA PHE A 47 -8.06 5.93 -26.27
C PHE A 47 -7.06 7.08 -26.29
N ARG A 48 -7.13 8.04 -25.36
CA ARG A 48 -6.10 9.07 -25.19
C ARG A 48 -4.76 8.43 -24.81
N LYS A 49 -4.75 7.51 -23.85
CA LYS A 49 -3.57 6.75 -23.44
C LYS A 49 -2.92 5.99 -24.61
N PHE A 50 -3.72 5.27 -25.39
CA PHE A 50 -3.24 4.52 -26.56
C PHE A 50 -2.68 5.43 -27.66
N ARG A 51 -3.24 6.64 -27.84
CA ARG A 51 -2.69 7.64 -28.78
C ARG A 51 -1.31 8.14 -28.33
N SER A 52 -1.07 8.22 -27.02
CA SER A 52 0.26 8.49 -26.45
C SER A 52 1.22 7.29 -26.54
N ARG A 53 0.87 6.23 -27.28
CA ARG A 53 1.64 4.98 -27.43
C ARG A 53 1.84 4.18 -26.14
N ASP A 54 1.10 4.49 -25.08
CA ASP A 54 1.10 3.68 -23.87
C ASP A 54 -0.01 2.62 -23.96
N PHE A 55 0.40 1.37 -24.09
CA PHE A 55 -0.48 0.21 -24.19
C PHE A 55 -0.56 -0.61 -22.89
N SER A 56 -0.10 -0.06 -21.77
CA SER A 56 -0.21 -0.72 -20.47
C SER A 56 -1.68 -0.85 -20.04
N LEU A 57 -2.18 -2.09 -20.04
CA LEU A 57 -3.56 -2.42 -19.69
C LEU A 57 -3.78 -2.65 -18.19
N LYS A 58 -2.69 -2.73 -17.40
CA LYS A 58 -2.77 -2.74 -15.95
C LYS A 58 -3.22 -1.35 -15.47
N GLY A 59 -4.00 -1.33 -14.40
CA GLY A 59 -4.23 -0.06 -13.73
C GLY A 59 -2.87 0.40 -13.22
N GLU A 60 -2.55 1.68 -13.39
CA GLU A 60 -1.52 2.23 -12.54
C GLU A 60 -1.95 1.94 -11.10
N PRO A 61 -0.99 1.62 -10.21
CA PRO A 61 -1.27 1.71 -8.78
C PRO A 61 -1.93 3.07 -8.59
N SER A 62 -3.16 3.10 -8.06
CA SER A 62 -3.73 4.38 -7.67
C SER A 62 -2.65 5.01 -6.82
N SER A 63 -2.12 6.17 -7.24
CA SER A 63 -1.37 6.97 -6.30
C SER A 63 -2.35 7.21 -5.18
N GLY A 64 -2.17 6.47 -4.08
CA GLY A 64 -2.96 6.68 -2.89
C GLY A 64 -2.75 8.13 -2.47
N ARG A 65 -3.44 8.53 -1.42
CA ARG A 65 -3.00 9.73 -0.71
C ARG A 65 -1.50 9.55 -0.40
N PRO A 66 -0.61 10.48 -0.82
CA PRO A 66 0.78 10.39 -0.41
C PRO A 66 0.79 10.33 1.12
N ASN A 67 1.39 9.29 1.67
CA ASN A 67 1.66 9.21 3.09
C ASN A 67 2.78 10.24 3.34
N GLU A 68 2.42 11.48 3.63
CA GLU A 68 3.37 12.55 4.00
C GLU A 68 4.09 12.28 5.33
N VAL A 69 3.73 11.19 6.00
CA VAL A 69 4.35 10.77 7.25
C VAL A 69 5.62 9.98 6.93
N ASP A 70 6.72 10.49 7.46
CA ASP A 70 8.03 9.87 7.37
C ASP A 70 8.10 8.61 8.26
N ASP A 71 8.00 7.45 7.63
CA ASP A 71 8.15 6.15 8.27
C ASP A 71 9.50 6.03 9.01
N ASP A 72 10.53 6.71 8.54
CA ASP A 72 11.87 6.68 9.15
C ASP A 72 11.88 7.41 10.51
N GLN A 73 11.08 8.46 10.67
CA GLN A 73 10.92 9.15 11.96
C GLN A 73 10.20 8.29 13.00
N ILE A 74 9.13 7.59 12.59
CA ILE A 74 8.42 6.65 13.47
C ILE A 74 9.38 5.53 13.90
N LYS A 75 10.16 5.00 12.95
CA LYS A 75 11.13 3.94 13.22
C LYS A 75 12.25 4.41 14.17
N ALA A 76 12.81 5.60 13.96
CA ALA A 76 13.85 6.16 14.82
C ALA A 76 13.38 6.33 16.28
N LEU A 77 12.13 6.75 16.50
CA LEU A 77 11.55 6.88 17.84
C LEU A 77 11.39 5.51 18.54
N ILE A 78 11.02 4.47 17.80
CA ILE A 78 10.87 3.10 18.33
C ILE A 78 12.24 2.47 18.60
N GLU A 79 13.25 2.78 17.79
CA GLU A 79 14.63 2.30 18.01
C GLU A 79 15.28 2.98 19.23
N LEU A 80 14.96 4.25 19.48
CA LEU A 80 15.44 5.00 20.65
C LEU A 80 14.82 4.47 21.95
N ASP A 81 13.50 4.21 21.94
CA ASP A 81 12.78 3.64 23.08
C ASP A 81 11.76 2.62 22.61
N ARG A 82 12.01 1.35 22.95
CA ARG A 82 11.14 0.23 22.56
C ARG A 82 9.80 0.23 23.32
N HIS A 83 9.69 0.97 24.43
CA HIS A 83 8.48 1.04 25.25
C HIS A 83 7.55 2.20 24.87
N VAL A 84 7.94 3.04 23.92
CA VAL A 84 7.15 4.19 23.50
C VAL A 84 5.77 3.76 22.99
N THR A 85 4.75 4.50 23.43
CA THR A 85 3.37 4.25 23.03
C THR A 85 3.05 4.95 21.69
N GLU A 86 2.02 4.45 21.00
CA GLU A 86 1.53 5.08 19.77
C GLU A 86 1.03 6.50 20.01
N HIS A 87 0.55 6.79 21.23
CA HIS A 87 0.09 8.13 21.61
C HIS A 87 1.27 9.10 21.71
N GLU A 88 2.33 8.71 22.42
CA GLU A 88 3.53 9.54 22.59
C GLU A 88 4.25 9.79 21.27
N ILE A 89 4.29 8.80 20.36
CA ILE A 89 4.80 9.00 18.99
C ILE A 89 3.93 10.04 18.26
N GLY A 90 2.60 9.91 18.37
CA GLY A 90 1.66 10.84 17.77
C GLY A 90 1.82 12.27 18.27
N GLU A 91 2.02 12.46 19.57
CA GLU A 91 2.28 13.77 20.18
C GLU A 91 3.62 14.35 19.72
N LYS A 92 4.69 13.55 19.70
CA LYS A 92 6.03 13.99 19.26
C LYS A 92 6.06 14.41 17.79
N LEU A 93 5.35 13.68 16.93
CA LEU A 93 5.33 13.94 15.48
C LEU A 93 4.14 14.82 15.06
N ASN A 94 3.25 15.18 15.99
CA ASN A 94 1.98 15.88 15.72
C ASN A 94 1.10 15.13 14.70
N ILE A 95 1.03 13.80 14.83
CA ILE A 95 0.28 12.88 13.96
C ILE A 95 -0.81 12.19 14.78
N PRO A 96 -2.03 11.99 14.25
CA PRO A 96 -3.05 11.23 14.96
C PRO A 96 -2.61 9.79 15.19
N LYS A 97 -2.91 9.26 16.38
CA LYS A 97 -2.59 7.88 16.80
C LYS A 97 -3.00 6.81 15.77
N SER A 98 -4.13 6.99 15.09
CA SER A 98 -4.62 6.07 14.07
C SER A 98 -3.66 5.91 12.89
N THR A 99 -3.03 7.01 12.48
CA THR A 99 -2.02 7.03 11.41
C THR A 99 -0.75 6.34 11.91
N VAL A 100 -0.26 6.66 13.11
CA VAL A 100 0.90 5.96 13.72
C VAL A 100 0.68 4.44 13.76
N HIS A 101 -0.50 4.00 14.18
CA HIS A 101 -0.86 2.58 14.21
C HIS A 101 -0.79 1.93 12.81
N TYR A 102 -1.30 2.62 11.79
CA TYR A 102 -1.23 2.16 10.41
C TYR A 102 0.22 2.00 9.93
N HIS A 103 1.08 2.97 10.22
CA HIS A 103 2.50 2.95 9.84
C HIS A 103 3.28 1.83 10.54
N ILE A 104 3.10 1.65 11.85
CA ILE A 104 3.72 0.54 12.61
C ILE A 104 3.34 -0.81 11.99
N LYS A 105 2.07 -0.99 11.62
CA LYS A 105 1.59 -2.20 10.96
C LYS A 105 2.18 -2.38 9.56
N SER A 106 2.28 -1.29 8.78
CA SER A 106 2.88 -1.29 7.44
C SER A 106 4.37 -1.66 7.48
N LEU A 107 5.09 -1.24 8.52
CA LEU A 107 6.49 -1.57 8.77
C LEU A 107 6.71 -3.01 9.29
N GLY A 108 5.64 -3.76 9.58
CA GLY A 108 5.71 -5.12 10.12
C GLY A 108 6.18 -5.19 11.57
N LEU A 109 6.15 -4.07 12.30
CA LEU A 109 6.51 -4.02 13.71
C LEU A 109 5.35 -4.54 14.57
N VAL A 110 5.67 -5.35 15.56
CA VAL A 110 4.71 -5.91 16.51
C VAL A 110 5.14 -5.64 17.94
N LYS A 111 4.19 -5.24 18.79
CA LYS A 111 4.43 -5.09 20.22
C LYS A 111 4.61 -6.46 20.84
N LYS A 112 5.75 -6.68 21.49
CA LYS A 112 6.03 -7.88 22.28
C LYS A 112 6.24 -7.45 23.73
N LEU A 113 5.82 -8.31 24.65
CA LEU A 113 6.15 -8.13 26.06
C LEU A 113 7.63 -8.44 26.27
N ASP A 114 8.21 -7.77 27.26
CA ASP A 114 9.57 -8.05 27.67
C ASP A 114 9.68 -9.44 28.28
N ILE A 115 10.89 -9.99 28.20
CA ILE A 115 11.22 -11.25 28.84
C ILE A 115 11.36 -10.97 30.33
N TRP A 116 10.60 -11.71 31.15
CA TRP A 116 10.73 -11.62 32.59
C TRP A 116 12.10 -12.14 33.03
N VAL A 117 12.87 -11.30 33.72
CA VAL A 117 14.16 -11.66 34.31
C VAL A 117 13.98 -11.75 35.83
N PRO A 118 14.23 -12.91 36.47
CA PRO A 118 13.90 -13.15 37.88
C PRO A 118 14.55 -12.22 38.90
N HIS A 119 15.68 -11.61 38.55
CA HIS A 119 16.40 -10.71 39.43
C HIS A 119 17.19 -9.69 38.60
N VAL A 120 17.36 -8.49 39.17
CA VAL A 120 18.19 -7.46 38.57
C VAL A 120 19.66 -7.86 38.73
N LEU A 121 20.31 -8.23 37.64
CA LEU A 121 21.73 -8.54 37.63
C LEU A 121 22.53 -7.27 37.92
N LYS A 122 23.33 -7.30 38.99
CA LYS A 122 24.35 -6.28 39.28
C LYS A 122 25.65 -6.71 38.62
N GLU A 123 26.56 -5.77 38.39
CA GLU A 123 27.84 -5.99 37.70
C GLU A 123 28.66 -7.14 38.34
N ILE A 124 28.60 -7.27 39.66
CA ILE A 124 29.19 -8.37 40.46
C ILE A 124 28.65 -9.77 40.11
N HIS A 125 27.46 -9.88 39.52
CA HIS A 125 26.85 -11.16 39.11
C HIS A 125 27.26 -11.55 37.68
N LEU A 126 27.77 -10.61 36.88
CA LEU A 126 28.25 -10.87 35.52
C LEU A 126 29.65 -11.50 35.51
N THR A 127 30.48 -11.13 36.49
CA THR A 127 31.86 -11.65 36.66
C THR A 127 31.91 -13.05 37.25
N HIS A 128 30.82 -13.51 37.88
CA HIS A 128 30.76 -14.77 38.61
C HIS A 128 30.06 -15.91 37.86
N ARG A 129 29.90 -15.84 36.52
CA ARG A 129 29.38 -16.95 35.70
C ARG A 129 30.42 -18.09 35.64
N PRO A 130 30.22 -19.22 36.34
CA PRO A 130 31.05 -20.39 36.11
C PRO A 130 30.48 -21.09 34.87
N TYR A 131 31.27 -21.16 33.79
CA TYR A 131 31.13 -22.04 32.63
C TYR A 131 29.74 -22.67 32.34
N GLN A 132 29.10 -22.21 31.27
CA GLN A 132 28.36 -23.11 30.38
C GLN A 132 28.81 -22.86 28.93
N ARG A 133 29.99 -23.40 28.61
CA ARG A 133 30.28 -23.91 27.26
C ARG A 133 30.10 -25.42 27.36
N LEU A 134 29.03 -25.93 26.76
CA LEU A 134 28.96 -27.11 25.89
C LEU A 134 27.52 -27.20 25.38
#